data_AF-A0A8T0RR82-F1
#
_entry.id   AF-A0A8T0RR82-F1
#
_cell.length_a   1.000
_cell.length_b   1.000
_cell.length_c   1.000
_cell.angle_alpha   90.00
_cell.angle_beta   90.00
_cell.angle_gamma   90.00
#
_symmetry.space_group_name_H-M   'P 1'
#
loop_
_entity.id
_entity.type
_entity.pdbx_description
1 polymer ?
#
loop_
_entity_poly.entity_id
_entity_poly.type
_entity_poly.pdbx_seq_one_letter_code
_entity_poly.pdbx_strand_id
1 'polypeptide(L)'
;MLRRVPGQSSEVYSRYFRQVRRLIEDASRRNQGRKAILFGQSFGGMVALEFVRSTPMEWRDRYIKHLVLAAPLPTGGFTQAVQNFASGADFLIILGVDTLAMRPMWRTFESAIVNFPSPTLFGSRPLVITRERNYSAHDMEDFLAATGYSAAVEPFRRRSVPNMGYFQAPMVPTTCLNGVGIETPEQLVYWDGDFDAEPEIVNGDGDNEINLISMLAFDEQMRRQPEQNKLFKTIKLRGADHGTIVTEDWVLKRVIQEILEANRV
;
A
#
# COMPACT_ATOMS: atom_id res chain seq x y z
N MET A 1 10.45 -17.31 -15.51
CA MET A 1 10.95 -15.92 -15.37
C MET A 1 9.98 -15.13 -14.48
N LEU A 2 10.43 -14.14 -13.69
CA LEU A 2 9.52 -13.30 -12.92
C LEU A 2 8.67 -12.45 -13.88
N ARG A 3 7.35 -12.40 -13.68
CA ARG A 3 6.46 -11.50 -14.43
C ARG A 3 6.64 -10.07 -13.93
N ARG A 4 6.62 -9.09 -14.84
CA ARG A 4 6.70 -7.66 -14.50
C ARG A 4 5.31 -7.10 -14.30
N VAL A 5 5.17 -6.27 -13.26
CA VAL A 5 4.02 -5.38 -13.08
C VAL A 5 4.13 -4.26 -14.14
N PRO A 6 3.02 -3.81 -14.77
CA PRO A 6 3.05 -2.66 -15.68
C PRO A 6 3.75 -1.45 -15.06
N GLY A 7 4.37 -0.57 -15.84
CA GLY A 7 5.04 0.64 -15.29
C GLY A 7 6.23 0.43 -14.33
N GLN A 8 6.54 -0.81 -13.89
CA GLN A 8 7.62 -1.13 -12.95
C GLN A 8 8.75 -1.91 -13.62
N SER A 9 9.49 -1.27 -14.53
CA SER A 9 10.75 -1.81 -15.05
C SER A 9 11.93 -1.33 -14.20
N SER A 10 12.20 -1.99 -13.06
CA SER A 10 13.36 -1.69 -12.21
C SER A 10 14.30 -2.90 -12.11
N GLU A 11 15.56 -2.72 -12.48
CA GLU A 11 16.60 -3.74 -12.33
C GLU A 11 16.91 -4.02 -10.87
N VAL A 12 16.91 -2.98 -10.03
CA VAL A 12 17.11 -3.08 -8.58
C VAL A 12 15.99 -3.90 -7.96
N TYR A 13 14.73 -3.59 -8.28
CA TYR A 13 13.58 -4.34 -7.77
C TYR A 13 13.58 -5.79 -8.27
N SER A 14 13.93 -6.00 -9.54
CA SER A 14 14.10 -7.35 -10.10
C SER A 14 15.22 -8.14 -9.40
N ARG A 15 16.33 -7.48 -9.03
CA ARG A 15 17.43 -8.10 -8.26
C ARG A 15 16.98 -8.44 -6.85
N TYR A 16 16.26 -7.54 -6.18
CA TYR A 16 15.68 -7.77 -4.87
C TYR A 16 14.76 -9.00 -4.88
N PHE A 17 13.80 -9.10 -5.81
CA PHE A 17 12.93 -10.28 -5.93
C PHE A 17 13.69 -11.59 -6.21
N ARG A 18 14.78 -11.54 -6.99
CA ARG A 18 15.65 -12.72 -7.16
C ARG A 18 16.34 -13.12 -5.85
N GLN A 19 16.74 -12.16 -5.02
CA GLN A 19 17.34 -12.43 -3.72
C GLN A 19 16.31 -12.99 -2.72
N VAL A 20 15.10 -12.41 -2.65
CA VAL A 20 13.99 -12.93 -1.83
C VAL A 20 13.62 -14.36 -2.24
N ARG A 21 13.53 -14.63 -3.55
CA ARG A 21 13.28 -15.98 -4.06
C ARG A 21 14.34 -16.99 -3.58
N ARG A 22 15.63 -16.65 -3.70
CA ARG A 22 16.74 -17.50 -3.24
C ARG A 22 16.69 -17.70 -1.73
N LEU A 23 16.39 -16.66 -0.97
CA LEU A 23 16.24 -16.74 0.49
C LEU A 23 15.14 -17.75 0.87
N ILE A 24 14.00 -17.74 0.18
CA ILE A 24 12.91 -18.67 0.43
C ILE A 24 13.29 -20.11 0.05
N GLU A 25 13.95 -20.30 -1.10
CA GLU A 25 14.46 -21.61 -1.54
C GLU A 25 15.46 -22.18 -0.52
N ASP A 26 16.35 -21.34 0.00
CA ASP A 26 17.35 -21.70 1.00
C ASP A 26 16.74 -21.99 2.37
N ALA A 27 15.79 -21.17 2.82
CA ALA A 27 15.05 -21.38 4.06
C ALA A 27 14.24 -22.68 4.01
N SER A 28 13.58 -22.95 2.89
CA SER A 28 12.85 -24.20 2.67
C SER A 28 13.78 -25.41 2.73
N ARG A 29 14.93 -25.35 2.04
CA ARG A 29 15.94 -26.43 2.08
C ARG A 29 16.46 -26.69 3.50
N ARG A 30 16.75 -25.64 4.26
CA ARG A 30 17.19 -25.74 5.67
C ARG A 30 16.08 -26.25 6.60
N ASN A 31 14.82 -26.05 6.23
CA ASN A 31 13.65 -26.49 6.98
C ASN A 31 13.00 -27.74 6.36
N GLN A 32 13.81 -28.71 5.90
CA GLN A 32 13.35 -30.02 5.41
C GLN A 32 12.35 -29.95 4.24
N GLY A 33 12.50 -28.96 3.36
CA GLY A 33 11.61 -28.74 2.23
C GLY A 33 10.25 -28.14 2.58
N ARG A 34 10.05 -27.68 3.82
CA ARG A 34 8.79 -27.03 4.22
C ARG A 34 8.61 -25.70 3.49
N LYS A 35 7.37 -25.39 3.13
CA LYS A 35 6.97 -24.12 2.54
C LYS A 35 7.10 -22.97 3.55
N ALA A 36 7.36 -21.76 3.07
CA ALA A 36 7.53 -20.55 3.88
C ALA A 36 6.20 -19.79 4.04
N ILE A 37 5.98 -19.20 5.22
CA ILE A 37 4.98 -18.15 5.42
C ILE A 37 5.66 -16.81 5.19
N LEU A 38 5.12 -16.00 4.29
CA LEU A 38 5.59 -14.63 4.07
C LEU A 38 4.72 -13.67 4.87
N PHE A 39 5.36 -12.83 5.66
CA PHE A 39 4.72 -11.76 6.39
C PHE A 39 5.20 -10.42 5.84
N GLY A 40 4.27 -9.52 5.56
CA GLY A 40 4.58 -8.14 5.15
C GLY A 40 3.65 -7.15 5.82
N GLN A 41 4.20 -6.05 6.31
CA GLN A 41 3.47 -4.95 6.94
C GLN A 41 3.55 -3.68 6.07
N SER A 42 2.46 -2.92 5.99
CA SER A 42 2.39 -1.65 5.23
C SER A 42 2.93 -1.81 3.81
N PHE A 43 3.89 -0.97 3.43
CA PHE A 43 4.57 -1.03 2.13
C PHE A 43 5.22 -2.42 1.88
N GLY A 44 5.76 -3.06 2.91
CA GLY A 44 6.29 -4.42 2.85
C GLY A 44 5.22 -5.47 2.52
N GLY A 45 3.97 -5.24 2.92
CA GLY A 45 2.82 -6.08 2.54
C GLY A 45 2.52 -5.99 1.04
N MET A 46 2.51 -4.77 0.49
CA MET A 46 2.36 -4.54 -0.96
C MET A 46 3.49 -5.24 -1.73
N VAL A 47 4.74 -5.04 -1.31
CA VAL A 47 5.93 -5.64 -1.94
C VAL A 47 5.90 -7.18 -1.85
N ALA A 48 5.48 -7.75 -0.72
CA ALA A 48 5.34 -9.19 -0.56
C ALA A 48 4.27 -9.77 -1.51
N LEU A 49 3.13 -9.08 -1.65
CA LEU A 49 2.08 -9.46 -2.59
C LEU A 49 2.58 -9.40 -4.05
N GLU A 50 3.25 -8.31 -4.44
CA GLU A 50 3.84 -8.17 -5.77
C GLU A 50 4.88 -9.26 -6.05
N PHE A 51 5.75 -9.54 -5.08
CA PHE A 51 6.73 -10.63 -5.19
C PHE A 51 6.04 -11.96 -5.48
N VAL A 52 5.06 -12.36 -4.66
CA VAL A 52 4.33 -13.62 -4.84
C VAL A 52 3.69 -13.67 -6.23
N ARG A 53 2.97 -12.62 -6.64
CA ARG A 53 2.32 -12.54 -7.95
C ARG A 53 3.30 -12.62 -9.13
N SER A 54 4.53 -12.12 -8.94
CA SER A 54 5.57 -12.13 -9.97
C SER A 54 6.18 -13.52 -10.22
N THR A 55 6.04 -14.46 -9.29
CA THR A 55 6.67 -15.79 -9.40
C THR A 55 5.84 -16.79 -10.22
N PRO A 56 6.43 -17.81 -10.87
CA PRO A 56 5.65 -18.87 -11.55
C PRO A 56 4.74 -19.63 -10.57
N MET A 57 3.59 -20.13 -11.04
CA MET A 57 2.63 -20.86 -10.19
C MET A 57 3.27 -22.09 -9.54
N GLU A 58 3.95 -22.92 -10.34
CA GLU A 58 4.71 -24.09 -9.88
C GLU A 58 5.70 -23.77 -8.75
N TRP A 59 6.27 -22.56 -8.75
CA TRP A 59 7.20 -22.13 -7.73
C TRP A 59 6.47 -21.74 -6.45
N ARG A 60 5.36 -20.99 -6.56
CA ARG A 60 4.52 -20.63 -5.41
C ARG A 60 3.96 -21.88 -4.73
N ASP A 61 3.44 -22.81 -5.52
CA ASP A 61 2.90 -24.07 -5.03
C ASP A 61 3.94 -24.88 -4.27
N ARG A 62 5.21 -24.81 -4.70
CA ARG A 62 6.30 -25.52 -4.04
C ARG A 62 6.82 -24.84 -2.78
N TYR A 63 6.84 -23.51 -2.72
CA TYR A 63 7.59 -22.78 -1.71
C TYR A 63 6.77 -21.88 -0.79
N ILE A 64 5.56 -21.48 -1.17
CA ILE A 64 4.73 -20.55 -0.40
C ILE A 64 3.62 -21.31 0.31
N LYS A 65 3.63 -21.25 1.64
CA LYS A 65 2.60 -21.81 2.49
C LYS A 65 1.42 -20.85 2.60
N HIS A 66 1.73 -19.61 2.96
CA HIS A 66 0.74 -18.57 3.26
C HIS A 66 1.36 -17.19 3.07
N LEU A 67 0.54 -16.23 2.68
CA LEU A 67 0.86 -14.80 2.66
C LEU A 67 0.05 -14.08 3.74
N VAL A 68 0.72 -13.53 4.74
CA VAL A 68 0.09 -12.74 5.81
C VAL A 68 0.43 -11.27 5.58
N LEU A 69 -0.60 -10.47 5.36
CA LEU A 69 -0.49 -9.04 5.09
C LEU A 69 -1.08 -8.27 6.28
N ALA A 70 -0.27 -7.41 6.90
CA ALA A 70 -0.71 -6.53 7.97
C ALA A 70 -0.73 -5.08 7.46
N ALA A 71 -1.91 -4.47 7.42
CA ALA A 71 -2.16 -3.13 6.88
C ALA A 71 -1.48 -2.89 5.52
N PRO A 72 -1.57 -3.79 4.51
CA PRO A 72 -0.89 -3.58 3.25
C PRO A 72 -1.40 -2.34 2.52
N LEU A 73 -0.52 -1.69 1.75
CA LEU A 73 -0.92 -0.58 0.88
C LEU A 73 -1.65 -1.12 -0.37
N PRO A 74 -2.93 -0.77 -0.60
CA PRO A 74 -3.67 -1.22 -1.77
C PRO A 74 -3.22 -0.50 -3.05
N THR A 75 -3.19 -1.20 -4.19
CA THR A 75 -2.91 -0.58 -5.51
C THR A 75 -4.00 0.39 -5.99
N GLY A 76 -5.13 0.47 -5.26
CA GLY A 76 -6.16 1.49 -5.44
C GLY A 76 -5.77 2.87 -4.90
N GLY A 77 -4.66 2.96 -4.15
CA GLY A 77 -4.17 4.20 -3.53
C GLY A 77 -4.98 4.63 -2.31
N PHE A 78 -4.58 5.74 -1.70
CA PHE A 78 -5.20 6.30 -0.49
C PHE A 78 -4.92 7.81 -0.38
N THR A 79 -5.80 8.56 0.26
CA THR A 79 -5.72 10.03 0.30
C THR A 79 -4.50 10.54 1.07
N GLN A 80 -4.07 9.87 2.15
CA GLN A 80 -2.87 10.26 2.91
C GLN A 80 -1.61 10.35 2.02
N ALA A 81 -1.51 9.57 0.93
CA ALA A 81 -0.39 9.69 0.00
C ALA A 81 -0.31 11.07 -0.66
N VAL A 82 -1.47 11.68 -0.95
CA VAL A 82 -1.59 13.02 -1.52
C VAL A 82 -1.17 14.07 -0.49
N GLN A 83 -1.59 13.91 0.77
CA GLN A 83 -1.18 14.79 1.88
C GLN A 83 0.33 14.72 2.11
N ASN A 84 0.89 13.52 2.21
CA ASN A 84 2.32 13.32 2.42
C ASN A 84 3.15 13.98 1.31
N PHE A 85 2.65 13.97 0.08
CA PHE A 85 3.29 14.68 -1.03
C PHE A 85 3.18 16.21 -0.90
N ALA A 86 2.03 16.72 -0.45
CA ALA A 86 1.74 18.15 -0.31
C ALA A 86 2.46 18.79 0.88
N SER A 87 2.38 18.17 2.06
CA SER A 87 2.79 18.71 3.35
C SER A 87 4.05 18.03 3.92
N GLY A 88 4.51 16.94 3.31
CA GLY A 88 5.57 16.09 3.85
C GLY A 88 5.01 14.90 4.64
N ALA A 89 5.81 13.85 4.75
CA ALA A 89 5.43 12.61 5.45
C ALA A 89 5.80 12.67 6.94
N ASP A 90 4.88 12.25 7.80
CA ASP A 90 4.99 12.27 9.27
C ASP A 90 5.60 10.99 9.87
N PHE A 91 5.70 9.89 9.12
CA PHE A 91 6.36 8.66 9.58
C PHE A 91 7.90 8.69 9.47
N LEU A 92 8.48 9.70 8.81
CA LEU A 92 9.92 9.95 8.77
C LEU A 92 10.28 11.08 9.75
N ILE A 93 10.21 10.76 11.04
CA ILE A 93 10.42 11.73 12.11
C ILE A 93 11.92 11.99 12.31
N ILE A 94 12.35 13.22 12.00
CA ILE A 94 13.64 13.75 12.44
C ILE A 94 13.36 14.77 13.55
N LEU A 95 13.87 14.50 14.76
CA LEU A 95 13.61 15.34 15.93
C LEU A 95 14.01 16.79 15.67
N GLY A 96 13.06 17.72 15.89
CA GLY A 96 13.25 19.15 15.70
C GLY A 96 13.13 19.63 14.25
N VAL A 97 12.73 18.76 13.31
CA VAL A 97 12.50 19.11 11.91
C VAL A 97 11.02 18.96 11.59
N ASP A 98 10.44 20.01 11.03
CA ASP A 98 9.06 20.04 10.57
C ASP A 98 8.84 19.14 9.34
N THR A 99 7.66 18.53 9.20
CA THR A 99 7.33 17.65 8.06
C THR A 99 7.44 18.38 6.73
N LEU A 100 7.08 19.67 6.68
CA LEU A 100 7.20 20.50 5.49
C LEU A 100 8.66 20.67 5.06
N ALA A 101 9.59 20.76 6.02
CA ALA A 101 11.02 20.82 5.74
C ALA A 101 11.57 19.48 5.19
N MET A 102 10.90 18.35 5.49
CA MET A 102 11.23 17.03 4.95
C MET A 102 10.60 16.74 3.59
N ARG A 103 9.61 17.51 3.18
CA ARG A 103 8.89 17.36 1.91
C ARG A 103 9.82 17.27 0.68
N PRO A 104 10.88 18.09 0.50
CA PRO A 104 11.76 17.96 -0.65
C PRO A 104 12.43 16.58 -0.74
N MET A 105 12.86 16.04 0.41
CA MET A 105 13.45 14.70 0.48
C MET A 105 12.39 13.63 0.20
N TRP A 106 11.22 13.72 0.84
CA TRP A 106 10.12 12.77 0.62
C TRP A 106 9.72 12.67 -0.87
N ARG A 107 9.60 13.80 -1.56
CA ARG A 107 9.25 13.88 -2.99
C ARG A 107 10.29 13.23 -3.92
N THR A 108 11.49 12.90 -3.43
CA THR A 108 12.48 12.12 -4.21
C THR A 108 12.20 10.62 -4.20
N PHE A 109 11.39 10.13 -3.27
CA PHE A 109 11.09 8.71 -3.16
C PHE A 109 9.97 8.30 -4.11
N GLU A 110 10.14 7.14 -4.73
CA GLU A 110 9.11 6.47 -5.53
C GLU A 110 7.81 6.26 -4.76
N SER A 111 7.93 5.96 -3.45
CA SER A 111 6.80 5.76 -2.54
C SER A 111 5.91 6.98 -2.41
N ALA A 112 6.42 8.18 -2.69
CA ALA A 112 5.66 9.42 -2.58
C ALA A 112 4.55 9.54 -3.63
N ILE A 113 4.63 8.80 -4.75
CA ILE A 113 3.66 8.92 -5.86
C ILE A 113 3.02 7.59 -6.27
N VAL A 114 3.55 6.44 -5.81
CA VAL A 114 3.08 5.12 -6.26
C VAL A 114 1.69 4.74 -5.72
N ASN A 115 1.30 5.30 -4.57
CA ASN A 115 0.02 4.99 -3.91
C ASN A 115 -1.01 6.13 -3.99
N PHE A 116 -0.85 7.01 -4.97
CA PHE A 116 -1.86 8.03 -5.25
C PHE A 116 -3.21 7.39 -5.60
N PRO A 117 -4.33 7.98 -5.17
CA PRO A 117 -5.69 7.47 -5.41
C PRO A 117 -5.99 7.16 -6.88
N SER A 118 -6.50 5.95 -7.13
CA SER A 118 -6.95 5.53 -8.46
C SER A 118 -8.30 6.15 -8.82
N PRO A 119 -8.47 6.68 -10.05
CA PRO A 119 -9.77 7.16 -10.52
C PRO A 119 -10.86 6.09 -10.52
N THR A 120 -10.53 4.82 -10.72
CA THR A 120 -11.50 3.72 -10.69
C THR A 120 -12.13 3.55 -9.31
N LEU A 121 -11.41 3.90 -8.25
CA LEU A 121 -11.86 3.72 -6.87
C LEU A 121 -12.45 5.01 -6.28
N PHE A 122 -11.74 6.13 -6.44
CA PHE A 122 -12.10 7.41 -5.83
C PHE A 122 -12.99 8.28 -6.74
N GLY A 123 -13.06 7.94 -8.03
CA GLY A 123 -13.89 8.64 -9.01
C GLY A 123 -13.59 10.14 -9.09
N SER A 124 -14.65 10.91 -9.27
CA SER A 124 -14.60 12.38 -9.36
C SER A 124 -14.77 13.08 -8.01
N ARG A 125 -14.74 12.34 -6.89
CA ARG A 125 -14.80 12.96 -5.56
C ARG A 125 -13.58 13.88 -5.39
N PRO A 126 -13.75 15.15 -4.96
CA PRO A 126 -12.62 16.01 -4.62
C PRO A 126 -11.77 15.39 -3.50
N LEU A 127 -10.48 15.21 -3.75
CA LEU A 127 -9.51 14.77 -2.75
C LEU A 127 -8.73 15.95 -2.19
N VAL A 128 -8.49 16.96 -3.02
CA VAL A 128 -7.90 18.24 -2.62
C VAL A 128 -8.85 19.36 -3.04
N ILE A 129 -9.21 20.23 -2.11
CA ILE A 129 -10.12 21.34 -2.30
C ILE A 129 -9.33 22.63 -2.11
N THR A 130 -9.40 23.54 -3.08
CA THR A 130 -8.90 24.91 -2.94
C THR A 130 -10.00 25.88 -3.32
N ARG A 131 -9.79 27.19 -3.06
CA ARG A 131 -10.74 28.22 -3.49
C ARG A 131 -10.94 28.26 -5.00
N GLU A 132 -9.90 28.01 -5.78
CA GLU A 132 -9.93 28.16 -7.25
C GLU A 132 -10.23 26.85 -7.97
N ARG A 133 -9.81 25.71 -7.42
CA ARG A 133 -9.94 24.40 -8.08
C ARG A 133 -10.01 23.25 -7.08
N ASN A 134 -10.87 22.29 -7.41
CA ASN A 134 -10.89 20.99 -6.77
C ASN A 134 -10.15 19.96 -7.63
N TYR A 135 -9.37 19.10 -6.99
CA TYR A 135 -8.65 18.01 -7.62
C TYR A 135 -9.24 16.67 -7.17
N SER A 136 -9.77 15.92 -8.12
CA SER A 136 -10.17 14.53 -7.94
C SER A 136 -9.02 13.58 -8.24
N ALA A 137 -9.23 12.26 -8.10
CA ALA A 137 -8.25 11.26 -8.52
C ALA A 137 -7.87 11.36 -10.02
N HIS A 138 -8.75 11.93 -10.86
CA HIS A 138 -8.44 12.19 -12.27
C HIS A 138 -7.47 13.36 -12.48
N ASP A 139 -7.35 14.27 -11.51
CA ASP A 139 -6.62 15.52 -11.61
C ASP A 139 -5.22 15.44 -10.98
N MET A 140 -4.74 14.25 -10.62
CA MET A 140 -3.51 14.09 -9.85
C MET A 140 -2.25 14.60 -10.58
N GLU A 141 -2.20 14.55 -11.92
CA GLU A 141 -1.11 15.17 -12.68
C GLU A 141 -1.09 16.70 -12.53
N ASP A 142 -2.27 17.32 -12.60
CA ASP A 142 -2.42 18.77 -12.44
C ASP A 142 -2.16 19.20 -11.00
N PHE A 143 -2.57 18.39 -10.02
CA PHE A 143 -2.26 18.59 -8.62
C PHE A 143 -0.73 18.59 -8.39
N LEU A 144 -0.02 17.57 -8.91
CA LEU A 144 1.44 17.51 -8.81
C LEU A 144 2.10 18.76 -9.41
N ALA A 145 1.60 19.26 -10.54
CA ALA A 145 2.08 20.51 -11.13
C ALA A 145 1.81 21.74 -10.25
N ALA A 146 0.64 21.81 -9.60
CA ALA A 146 0.23 22.92 -8.74
C ALA A 146 1.03 23.00 -7.43
N THR A 147 1.53 21.88 -6.91
CA THR A 147 2.32 21.81 -5.65
C THR A 147 3.77 22.33 -5.76
N GLY A 148 4.13 22.96 -6.88
CA GLY A 148 5.49 23.48 -7.12
C GLY A 148 6.55 22.41 -7.40
N TYR A 149 6.16 21.15 -7.66
CA TYR A 149 7.08 20.04 -7.97
C TYR A 149 6.67 19.25 -9.22
N SER A 150 6.63 19.94 -10.36
CA SER A 150 6.28 19.36 -11.67
C SER A 150 7.18 18.20 -12.12
N ALA A 151 8.38 18.07 -11.54
CA ALA A 151 9.28 16.93 -11.78
C ALA A 151 8.66 15.57 -11.43
N ALA A 152 7.63 15.53 -10.57
CA ALA A 152 6.90 14.30 -10.25
C ALA A 152 5.85 13.89 -11.30
N VAL A 153 5.46 14.79 -12.22
CA VAL A 153 4.38 14.53 -13.19
C VAL A 153 4.73 13.41 -14.19
N GLU A 154 5.88 13.50 -14.86
CA GLU A 154 6.29 12.45 -15.82
C GLU A 154 6.47 11.09 -15.14
N PRO A 155 7.18 11.00 -14.00
CA PRO A 155 7.35 9.72 -13.35
C PRO A 155 6.04 9.13 -12.80
N PHE A 156 5.10 9.98 -12.35
CA PHE A 156 3.75 9.55 -11.95
C PHE A 156 2.97 9.00 -13.15
N ARG A 157 2.91 9.75 -14.26
CA ARG A 157 2.23 9.32 -15.49
C ARG A 157 2.78 8.01 -16.02
N ARG A 158 4.10 7.85 -16.04
CA ARG A 158 4.76 6.67 -16.63
C ARG A 158 4.65 5.43 -15.73
N ARG A 159 4.62 5.58 -14.41
CA ARG A 159 4.83 4.46 -13.46
C ARG A 159 3.65 4.19 -12.54
N SER A 160 2.96 5.23 -12.08
CA SER A 160 1.81 5.09 -11.17
C SER A 160 0.54 4.82 -11.96
N VAL A 161 0.22 5.66 -12.96
CA VAL A 161 -1.03 5.57 -13.74
C VAL A 161 -1.27 4.18 -14.34
N PRO A 162 -0.28 3.50 -14.97
CA PRO A 162 -0.51 2.16 -15.53
C PRO A 162 -0.79 1.07 -14.48
N ASN A 163 -0.49 1.33 -13.22
CA ASN A 163 -0.68 0.41 -12.10
C ASN A 163 -1.92 0.71 -11.26
N MET A 164 -2.55 1.87 -11.45
CA MET A 164 -3.76 2.24 -10.74
C MET A 164 -4.87 1.23 -11.04
N GLY A 165 -5.23 0.44 -10.03
CA GLY A 165 -6.23 -0.63 -10.18
C GLY A 165 -5.74 -1.91 -10.85
N TYR A 166 -4.44 -2.04 -11.18
CA TYR A 166 -3.88 -3.31 -11.63
C TYR A 166 -3.94 -4.35 -10.51
N PHE A 167 -4.62 -5.46 -10.77
CA PHE A 167 -4.76 -6.54 -9.81
C PHE A 167 -4.70 -7.92 -10.47
N GLN A 168 -4.04 -8.85 -9.78
CA GLN A 168 -3.92 -10.26 -10.13
C GLN A 168 -3.89 -11.01 -8.80
N ALA A 169 -4.73 -12.04 -8.66
CA ALA A 169 -4.74 -12.86 -7.46
C ALA A 169 -3.36 -13.54 -7.25
N PRO A 170 -2.87 -13.62 -6.01
CA PRO A 170 -1.60 -14.28 -5.70
C PRO A 170 -1.67 -15.81 -5.82
N MET A 171 -2.89 -16.37 -5.85
CA MET A 171 -3.18 -17.81 -5.97
C MET A 171 -2.49 -18.66 -4.91
N VAL A 172 -2.42 -18.12 -3.69
CA VAL A 172 -1.93 -18.79 -2.49
C VAL A 172 -2.84 -18.45 -1.31
N PRO A 173 -2.87 -19.29 -0.25
CA PRO A 173 -3.48 -18.93 1.03
C PRO A 173 -3.01 -17.55 1.48
N THR A 174 -3.97 -16.64 1.72
CA THR A 174 -3.67 -15.25 2.04
C THR A 174 -4.57 -14.77 3.17
N THR A 175 -3.97 -14.22 4.24
CA THR A 175 -4.69 -13.53 5.32
C THR A 175 -4.30 -12.06 5.29
N CYS A 176 -5.29 -11.17 5.18
CA CYS A 176 -5.13 -9.72 5.29
C CYS A 176 -5.71 -9.24 6.62
N LEU A 177 -4.95 -8.47 7.38
CA LEU A 177 -5.37 -7.81 8.61
C LEU A 177 -5.30 -6.31 8.41
N ASN A 178 -6.39 -5.58 8.64
CA ASN A 178 -6.43 -4.12 8.54
C ASN A 178 -7.01 -3.50 9.81
N GLY A 179 -6.45 -2.36 10.21
CA GLY A 179 -7.13 -1.44 11.13
C GLY A 179 -8.40 -0.88 10.48
N VAL A 180 -9.42 -0.57 11.29
CA VAL A 180 -10.64 0.12 10.83
C VAL A 180 -11.22 0.97 11.97
N GLY A 181 -12.07 1.93 11.64
CA GLY A 181 -12.79 2.74 12.62
C GLY A 181 -11.95 3.83 13.26
N ILE A 182 -10.84 4.22 12.62
CA ILE A 182 -10.02 5.38 12.98
C ILE A 182 -10.22 6.46 11.94
N GLU A 183 -10.31 7.71 12.41
CA GLU A 183 -10.38 8.89 11.55
C GLU A 183 -9.21 8.90 10.58
N THR A 184 -9.51 8.88 9.29
CA THR A 184 -8.52 8.79 8.22
C THR A 184 -8.81 9.85 7.17
N PRO A 185 -7.81 10.60 6.67
CA PRO A 185 -8.06 11.70 5.75
C PRO A 185 -8.77 11.24 4.49
N GLU A 186 -9.91 11.85 4.17
CA GLU A 186 -10.64 11.63 2.91
C GLU A 186 -10.52 12.83 1.97
N GLN A 187 -10.42 14.05 2.50
CA GLN A 187 -10.23 15.27 1.72
C GLN A 187 -9.29 16.24 2.45
N LEU A 188 -8.49 16.95 1.67
CA LEU A 188 -7.55 17.97 2.13
C LEU A 188 -8.03 19.33 1.63
N VAL A 189 -8.22 20.29 2.52
CA VAL A 189 -8.76 21.60 2.17
C VAL A 189 -7.69 22.67 2.39
N TYR A 190 -7.23 23.26 1.28
CA TYR A 190 -6.28 24.37 1.23
C TYR A 190 -7.01 25.59 0.68
N TRP A 191 -7.79 26.28 1.51
CA TRP A 191 -8.66 27.38 1.07
C TRP A 191 -7.90 28.42 0.23
N ASP A 192 -6.73 28.85 0.68
CA ASP A 192 -5.94 29.87 -0.01
C ASP A 192 -5.06 29.32 -1.14
N GLY A 193 -5.14 28.01 -1.43
CA GLY A 193 -4.29 27.34 -2.42
C GLY A 193 -2.83 27.21 -2.01
N ASP A 194 -2.49 27.55 -0.77
CA ASP A 194 -1.15 27.44 -0.21
C ASP A 194 -0.89 26.01 0.28
N PHE A 195 -0.17 25.23 -0.53
CA PHE A 195 0.24 23.86 -0.18
C PHE A 195 1.39 23.79 0.82
N ASP A 196 1.91 24.94 1.29
CA ASP A 196 2.89 25.01 2.37
C ASP A 196 2.21 25.16 3.74
N ALA A 197 0.92 25.50 3.77
CA ALA A 197 0.12 25.51 4.99
C ALA A 197 -0.37 24.11 5.37
N GLU A 198 -0.77 23.93 6.63
CA GLU A 198 -1.48 22.72 7.06
C GLU A 198 -2.93 22.75 6.51
N PRO A 199 -3.41 21.70 5.82
CA PRO A 199 -4.78 21.67 5.33
C PRO A 199 -5.78 21.45 6.47
N GLU A 200 -7.00 21.95 6.29
CA GLU A 200 -8.12 21.38 7.05
C GLU A 200 -8.41 19.98 6.49
N ILE A 201 -8.58 19.01 7.39
CA ILE A 201 -8.75 17.61 7.02
C ILE A 201 -10.20 17.19 7.26
N VAL A 202 -10.84 16.66 6.22
CA VAL A 202 -12.12 15.95 6.36
C VAL A 202 -11.83 14.47 6.48
N ASN A 203 -12.13 13.91 7.65
CA ASN A 203 -11.88 12.50 7.95
C ASN A 203 -13.07 11.61 7.57
N GLY A 204 -12.74 10.37 7.20
CA GLY A 204 -13.66 9.24 7.10
C GLY A 204 -13.12 8.04 7.85
N ASP A 205 -13.59 6.85 7.48
CA ASP A 205 -13.19 5.58 8.11
C ASP A 205 -11.91 5.01 7.46
N GLY A 206 -11.01 4.48 8.29
CA GLY A 206 -9.80 3.78 7.90
C GLY A 206 -8.98 3.36 9.12
N ASP A 207 -7.66 3.27 8.95
CA ASP A 207 -6.71 2.92 10.01
C ASP A 207 -5.82 4.08 10.48
N ASN A 208 -6.12 5.32 10.09
CA ASN A 208 -5.35 6.59 10.19
C ASN A 208 -4.55 6.97 8.93
N GLU A 209 -4.22 6.02 8.05
CA GLU A 209 -3.47 6.27 6.81
C GLU A 209 -4.26 5.81 5.57
N ILE A 210 -4.83 4.61 5.64
CA ILE A 210 -5.46 3.92 4.52
C ILE A 210 -6.98 4.01 4.68
N ASN A 211 -7.64 4.61 3.69
CA ASN A 211 -9.09 4.71 3.67
C ASN A 211 -9.74 3.31 3.62
N LEU A 212 -10.83 3.14 4.36
CA LEU A 212 -11.62 1.89 4.37
C LEU A 212 -12.05 1.49 2.94
N ILE A 213 -12.38 2.45 2.09
CA ILE A 213 -12.77 2.19 0.68
C ILE A 213 -11.67 1.44 -0.08
N SER A 214 -10.39 1.79 0.15
CA SER A 214 -9.23 1.13 -0.47
C SER A 214 -9.04 -0.28 0.05
N MET A 215 -9.22 -0.49 1.36
CA MET A 215 -9.18 -1.83 1.96
C MET A 215 -10.29 -2.72 1.41
N LEU A 216 -11.52 -2.21 1.31
CA LEU A 216 -12.67 -2.96 0.80
C LEU A 216 -12.51 -3.32 -0.68
N ALA A 217 -11.98 -2.40 -1.49
CA ALA A 217 -11.71 -2.68 -2.90
C ALA A 217 -10.64 -3.76 -3.08
N PHE A 218 -9.58 -3.75 -2.27
CA PHE A 218 -8.59 -4.82 -2.24
C PHE A 218 -9.22 -6.18 -1.89
N ASP A 219 -10.07 -6.16 -0.87
CA ASP A 219 -10.83 -7.31 -0.40
C ASP A 219 -11.75 -7.89 -1.49
N GLU A 220 -12.44 -7.02 -2.24
CA GLU A 220 -13.26 -7.41 -3.38
C GLU A 220 -12.39 -8.03 -4.48
N GLN A 221 -11.29 -7.37 -4.84
CA GLN A 221 -10.34 -7.84 -5.85
C GLN A 221 -9.80 -9.24 -5.54
N MET A 222 -9.41 -9.51 -4.30
CA MET A 222 -8.98 -10.84 -3.84
C MET A 222 -10.08 -11.91 -3.98
N ARG A 223 -11.35 -11.53 -3.84
CA ARG A 223 -12.50 -12.44 -3.92
C ARG A 223 -13.07 -12.63 -5.33
N ARG A 224 -12.65 -11.83 -6.32
CA ARG A 224 -13.15 -11.92 -7.71
C ARG A 224 -12.92 -13.27 -8.36
N GLN A 225 -11.77 -13.91 -8.09
CA GLN A 225 -11.47 -15.25 -8.62
C GLN A 225 -11.95 -16.33 -7.62
N PRO A 226 -12.82 -17.28 -8.02
CA PRO A 226 -13.36 -18.29 -7.10
C PRO A 226 -12.29 -19.12 -6.37
N GLU A 227 -11.18 -19.42 -7.04
CA GLU A 227 -10.06 -20.18 -6.49
C GLU A 227 -9.34 -19.38 -5.40
N GLN A 228 -9.06 -18.10 -5.63
CA GLN A 228 -8.45 -17.23 -4.62
C GLN A 228 -9.41 -16.94 -3.47
N ASN A 229 -10.72 -16.79 -3.74
CA ASN A 229 -11.72 -16.53 -2.71
C ASN A 229 -11.73 -17.61 -1.62
N LYS A 230 -11.61 -18.88 -2.01
CA LYS A 230 -11.50 -20.03 -1.07
C LYS A 230 -10.25 -19.98 -0.18
N LEU A 231 -9.24 -19.24 -0.62
CA LEU A 231 -7.93 -19.14 0.02
C LEU A 231 -7.73 -17.80 0.74
N PHE A 232 -8.70 -16.89 0.68
CA PHE A 232 -8.57 -15.53 1.19
C PHE A 232 -9.34 -15.32 2.49
N LYS A 233 -8.63 -14.85 3.51
CA LYS A 233 -9.19 -14.43 4.79
C LYS A 233 -8.91 -12.94 5.00
N THR A 234 -9.92 -12.18 5.38
CA THR A 234 -9.75 -10.79 5.82
C THR A 234 -10.09 -10.68 7.30
N ILE A 235 -9.42 -9.77 8.02
CA ILE A 235 -9.67 -9.49 9.43
C ILE A 235 -9.63 -7.99 9.63
N LYS A 236 -10.73 -7.45 10.15
CA LYS A 236 -10.84 -6.04 10.51
C LYS A 236 -10.62 -5.87 12.01
N LEU A 237 -9.66 -5.03 12.36
CA LEU A 237 -9.20 -4.78 13.72
C LEU A 237 -9.67 -3.38 14.11
N ARG A 238 -10.86 -3.29 14.72
CA ARG A 238 -11.47 -2.00 15.04
C ARG A 238 -10.60 -1.26 16.07
N GLY A 239 -10.24 -0.02 15.76
CA GLY A 239 -9.39 0.83 16.60
C GLY A 239 -7.90 0.50 16.53
N ALA A 240 -7.45 -0.38 15.64
CA ALA A 240 -6.03 -0.59 15.40
C ALA A 240 -5.49 0.45 14.40
N ASP A 241 -4.38 1.07 14.75
CA ASP A 241 -3.67 2.08 13.97
C ASP A 241 -2.76 1.42 12.91
N HIS A 242 -2.57 2.09 11.76
CA HIS A 242 -1.77 1.57 10.65
C HIS A 242 -0.35 1.19 11.08
N GLY A 243 0.33 2.10 11.78
CA GLY A 243 1.72 1.97 12.17
C GLY A 243 1.91 1.00 13.33
N THR A 244 0.91 0.88 14.21
CA THR A 244 1.02 0.08 15.44
C THR A 244 0.47 -1.34 15.33
N ILE A 245 -0.03 -1.75 14.15
CA ILE A 245 -0.62 -3.08 13.94
C ILE A 245 0.30 -4.26 14.33
N VAL A 246 1.62 -4.03 14.37
CA VAL A 246 2.65 -5.01 14.78
C VAL A 246 3.38 -4.67 16.09
N THR A 247 2.97 -3.62 16.79
CA THR A 247 3.63 -3.17 18.03
C THR A 247 2.65 -3.06 19.20
N GLU A 248 1.38 -2.75 18.95
CA GLU A 248 0.37 -2.69 19.98
C GLU A 248 -0.04 -4.10 20.44
N ASP A 249 0.06 -4.36 21.75
CA ASP A 249 -0.02 -5.70 22.33
C ASP A 249 -1.22 -6.54 21.86
N TRP A 250 -2.42 -5.97 21.87
CA TRP A 250 -3.63 -6.73 21.51
C TRP A 250 -3.68 -7.03 20.01
N VAL A 251 -3.18 -6.10 19.18
CA VAL A 251 -3.13 -6.24 17.72
C VAL A 251 -2.04 -7.22 17.31
N LEU A 252 -0.85 -7.08 17.89
CA LEU A 252 0.27 -7.98 17.69
C LEU A 252 -0.08 -9.42 18.09
N LYS A 253 -0.77 -9.62 19.23
CA LYS A 253 -1.27 -10.94 19.63
C LYS A 253 -2.17 -11.54 18.55
N ARG A 254 -3.04 -10.74 17.93
CA ARG A 254 -3.91 -11.18 16.85
C ARG A 254 -3.14 -11.51 15.58
N VAL A 255 -2.16 -10.70 15.18
CA VAL A 255 -1.26 -10.99 14.05
C VAL A 255 -0.50 -12.31 14.26
N ILE A 256 0.10 -12.49 15.44
CA ILE A 256 0.83 -13.72 15.79
C ILE A 256 -0.10 -14.94 15.75
N GLN A 257 -1.32 -14.82 16.28
CA GLN A 257 -2.30 -15.89 16.24
C GLN A 257 -2.58 -16.34 14.80
N GLU A 258 -2.71 -15.40 13.87
CA GLU A 258 -2.98 -15.70 12.46
C GLU A 258 -1.78 -16.33 11.75
N ILE A 259 -0.55 -15.93 12.09
CA ILE A 259 0.67 -16.59 11.60
C ILE A 259 0.74 -18.04 12.13
N LEU A 260 0.45 -18.25 13.42
CA LEU A 260 0.45 -19.59 14.01
C LEU A 260 -0.63 -20.49 13.41
N GLU A 261 -1.82 -19.94 13.15
CA GLU A 261 -2.91 -20.67 12.50
C GLU A 261 -2.55 -21.04 11.05
N ALA A 262 -2.00 -20.10 10.28
CA ALA A 262 -1.48 -20.34 8.94
C ALA A 262 -0.38 -21.41 8.90
N ASN A 263 0.34 -21.63 10.01
CA ASN A 263 1.34 -22.68 10.12
C ASN A 263 0.76 -24.05 10.45
N ARG A 264 -0.43 -24.13 11.06
CA ARG A 264 -1.10 -25.38 11.43
C ARG A 264 -1.83 -26.02 10.26
N VAL A 265 -2.55 -25.20 9.49
CA VAL A 265 -3.25 -25.59 8.25
C VAL A 265 -2.24 -25.85 7.13
#